data_AF-A0A957IMZ8-F1
#
_entry.id   AF-A0A957IMZ8-F1
#
_cell.length_a   1.000
_cell.length_b   1.000
_cell.length_c   1.000
_cell.angle_alpha   90.00
_cell.angle_beta   90.00
_cell.angle_gamma   90.00
#
_symmetry.space_group_name_H-M   'P 1'
#
loop_
_entity.id
_entity.type
_entity.pdbx_description
1 polymer ?
#
loop_
_entity_poly.entity_id
_entity_poly.type
_entity_poly.pdbx_seq_one_letter_code
_entity_poly.pdbx_strand_id
1 'polypeptide(L)'
;MTKMVSSRWQKQNMHLRKIVWAVSAAASILLVILLLSLRVLEIEAAGLLFLAVFIIMRVSLAFILKNRFANSMVRILKFDYKEIERDFRTVFKNKYIRFYRKSEDDAYRYEFPGHSLSMTVQPYWLSSDMTLQPATLVTLRVLNAKNTAFAEMLADSIDEMVDQRANSQKA
;
A
#
# COMPACT_ATOMS: atom_id res chain seq x y z
N MET A 1 -22.13 15.54 9.55
CA MET A 1 -22.09 14.18 10.16
C MET A 1 -21.38 13.26 9.18
N THR A 2 -20.05 13.26 9.21
CA THR A 2 -19.20 12.53 8.25
C THR A 2 -19.11 11.07 8.65
N LYS A 3 -19.62 10.22 7.78
CA LYS A 3 -19.53 8.76 7.89
C LYS A 3 -18.05 8.38 7.78
N MET A 4 -17.42 8.18 8.93
CA MET A 4 -16.09 7.58 9.02
C MET A 4 -16.17 6.11 8.57
N VAL A 5 -15.01 5.62 8.12
CA VAL A 5 -14.68 4.20 7.84
C VAL A 5 -15.01 3.70 6.42
N SER A 6 -14.09 3.97 5.50
CA SER A 6 -13.41 2.84 4.85
C SER A 6 -11.91 3.14 4.81
N SER A 7 -11.19 2.65 5.81
CA SER A 7 -9.74 2.62 5.78
C SER A 7 -9.31 1.88 4.50
N ARG A 8 -8.48 2.51 3.68
CA ARG A 8 -8.03 1.96 2.39
C ARG A 8 -7.19 0.69 2.51
N TRP A 9 -7.03 0.16 3.72
CA TRP A 9 -6.79 -1.26 3.99
C TRP A 9 -7.70 -2.17 3.15
N GLN A 10 -8.98 -1.81 2.96
CA GLN A 10 -9.96 -2.63 2.25
C GLN A 10 -9.74 -2.67 0.72
N LYS A 11 -9.26 -1.58 0.09
CA LYS A 11 -9.01 -1.53 -1.35
C LYS A 11 -7.71 -2.22 -1.75
N GLN A 12 -6.63 -2.09 -0.96
CA GLN A 12 -5.42 -2.89 -1.18
C GLN A 12 -5.67 -4.38 -0.92
N ASN A 13 -6.46 -4.75 0.09
CA ASN A 13 -6.86 -6.14 0.31
C ASN A 13 -7.57 -6.76 -0.90
N MET A 14 -8.34 -5.99 -1.66
CA MET A 14 -9.08 -6.51 -2.81
C MET A 14 -8.15 -6.89 -3.98
N HIS A 15 -7.12 -6.08 -4.25
CA HIS A 15 -6.09 -6.42 -5.24
C HIS A 15 -5.15 -7.52 -4.74
N LEU A 16 -4.75 -7.47 -3.46
CA LEU A 16 -3.94 -8.53 -2.84
C LEU A 16 -4.67 -9.87 -2.84
N ARG A 17 -5.99 -9.89 -2.59
CA ARG A 17 -6.80 -11.11 -2.65
C ARG A 17 -6.83 -11.72 -4.05
N LYS A 18 -6.93 -10.90 -5.11
CA LYS A 18 -6.85 -11.35 -6.50
C LYS A 18 -5.48 -11.91 -6.85
N ILE A 19 -4.40 -11.21 -6.46
CA ILE A 19 -3.01 -11.66 -6.66
C ILE A 19 -2.76 -12.98 -5.94
N VAL A 20 -3.18 -13.08 -4.67
CA VAL A 20 -3.03 -14.30 -3.87
C VAL A 20 -3.74 -15.47 -4.55
N TRP A 21 -4.96 -15.26 -5.04
CA TRP A 21 -5.71 -16.28 -5.77
C TRP A 21 -5.00 -16.73 -7.04
N ALA A 22 -4.61 -15.78 -7.89
CA ALA A 22 -3.98 -16.07 -9.18
C ALA A 22 -2.64 -16.80 -9.00
N VAL A 23 -1.79 -16.32 -8.09
CA VAL A 23 -0.46 -16.90 -7.84
C VAL A 23 -0.57 -18.28 -7.21
N SER A 24 -1.45 -18.46 -6.22
CA SER A 24 -1.65 -19.77 -5.58
C SER A 24 -2.20 -20.78 -6.57
N ALA A 25 -3.14 -20.39 -7.45
CA ALA A 25 -3.69 -21.26 -8.47
C ALA A 25 -2.63 -21.66 -9.50
N ALA A 26 -1.90 -20.69 -10.06
CA ALA A 26 -0.88 -20.94 -11.07
C ALA A 26 0.23 -21.87 -10.56
N ALA A 27 0.74 -21.62 -9.36
CA ALA A 27 1.78 -22.44 -8.76
C ALA A 27 1.30 -23.86 -8.41
N SER A 28 0.06 -24.00 -7.93
CA SER A 28 -0.51 -25.32 -7.64
C SER A 28 -0.72 -26.12 -8.92
N ILE A 29 -1.18 -25.49 -10.01
CA ILE A 29 -1.31 -26.12 -11.32
C ILE A 29 0.07 -26.55 -11.85
N LEU A 30 1.06 -25.65 -11.80
CA LEU A 30 2.43 -25.94 -12.25
C LEU A 30 3.04 -27.12 -11.49
N LEU A 31 2.85 -27.19 -10.17
CA LEU A 31 3.35 -28.30 -9.36
C LEU A 31 2.68 -29.62 -9.74
N VAL A 32 1.36 -29.61 -9.96
CA VAL A 32 0.63 -30.83 -10.38
C VAL A 32 1.08 -31.30 -11.76
N ILE A 33 1.23 -30.38 -12.72
CA ILE A 33 1.76 -30.69 -14.06
C ILE A 33 3.16 -31.31 -13.93
N LEU A 34 4.03 -30.73 -13.10
CA LEU A 34 5.37 -31.24 -12.86
C LEU A 34 5.34 -32.67 -12.29
N LEU A 35 4.55 -32.91 -11.25
CA LEU A 35 4.47 -34.22 -10.60
C LEU A 35 3.88 -35.31 -11.52
N LEU A 36 2.88 -34.97 -12.32
CA LEU A 36 2.33 -35.86 -13.34
C LEU A 36 3.35 -36.15 -14.45
N SER A 37 4.09 -35.13 -14.90
CA SER A 37 5.12 -35.29 -15.94
C SER A 37 6.28 -36.18 -15.49
N LEU A 38 6.63 -36.14 -14.20
CA LEU A 38 7.63 -36.98 -13.59
C LEU A 38 7.11 -38.38 -13.23
N ARG A 39 5.82 -38.67 -13.48
CA ARG A 39 5.13 -39.93 -13.11
C ARG A 39 5.26 -40.27 -11.62
N VAL A 40 5.40 -39.26 -10.77
CA VAL A 40 5.55 -39.41 -9.31
C VAL A 40 4.19 -39.68 -8.64
N LEU A 41 3.09 -39.32 -9.30
CA LEU A 41 1.76 -39.37 -8.72
C LEU A 41 0.72 -39.85 -9.75
N GLU A 42 -0.24 -40.65 -9.30
CA GLU A 42 -1.43 -41.00 -10.07
C GLU A 42 -2.41 -39.83 -10.14
N ILE A 43 -3.21 -39.79 -11.21
CA ILE A 43 -4.16 -38.68 -11.48
C ILE A 43 -5.18 -38.53 -10.33
N GLU A 44 -5.61 -39.63 -9.72
CA GLU A 44 -6.57 -39.61 -8.61
C GLU A 44 -5.99 -38.93 -7.36
N ALA A 45 -4.71 -39.19 -7.05
CA ALA A 45 -4.00 -38.54 -5.96
C ALA A 45 -3.64 -37.07 -6.26
N ALA A 46 -3.55 -36.70 -7.54
CA ALA A 46 -3.16 -35.36 -7.97
C ALA A 46 -4.20 -34.29 -7.60
N GLY A 47 -5.48 -34.64 -7.62
CA GLY A 47 -6.56 -33.73 -7.22
C GLY A 47 -6.52 -33.36 -5.74
N LEU A 48 -6.28 -34.33 -4.86
CA LEU A 48 -6.14 -34.10 -3.42
C LEU A 48 -4.90 -33.28 -3.09
N LEU A 49 -3.77 -33.61 -3.74
CA LEU A 49 -2.52 -32.89 -3.56
C LEU A 49 -2.61 -31.45 -4.07
N PHE A 50 -3.29 -31.22 -5.20
CA PHE A 50 -3.60 -29.88 -5.69
C PHE A 50 -4.34 -29.04 -4.63
N LEU A 51 -5.39 -29.61 -4.05
CA LEU A 51 -6.26 -28.90 -3.11
C LEU A 51 -5.49 -28.54 -1.82
N ALA A 52 -4.68 -29.48 -1.32
CA ALA A 52 -3.83 -29.26 -0.16
C ALA A 52 -2.78 -28.15 -0.40
N VAL A 53 -2.03 -28.25 -1.50
CA VAL A 53 -1.00 -27.25 -1.86
C VAL A 53 -1.62 -25.88 -2.07
N PHE A 54 -2.76 -25.82 -2.78
CA PHE A 54 -3.47 -24.58 -3.03
C PHE A 54 -3.89 -23.89 -1.73
N ILE A 55 -4.45 -24.62 -0.77
CA ILE A 55 -4.86 -24.06 0.52
C ILE A 55 -3.64 -23.56 1.31
N ILE A 56 -2.60 -24.37 1.46
CA ILE A 56 -1.38 -24.02 2.21
C ILE A 56 -0.74 -22.77 1.60
N MET A 57 -0.59 -22.74 0.27
CA MET A 57 0.01 -21.64 -0.44
C MET A 57 -0.82 -20.36 -0.30
N ARG A 58 -2.15 -20.48 -0.39
CA ARG A 58 -3.07 -19.35 -0.21
C ARG A 58 -2.96 -18.74 1.19
N VAL A 59 -2.94 -19.56 2.23
CA VAL A 59 -2.81 -19.09 3.63
C VAL A 59 -1.44 -18.44 3.84
N SER A 60 -0.37 -19.10 3.39
CA SER A 60 1.01 -18.61 3.54
C SER A 60 1.22 -17.29 2.81
N LEU A 61 0.77 -17.19 1.55
CA LEU A 61 0.93 -15.99 0.75
C LEU A 61 0.07 -14.83 1.27
N ALA A 62 -1.15 -15.12 1.74
CA ALA A 62 -1.98 -14.13 2.41
C ALA A 62 -1.31 -13.61 3.69
N PHE A 63 -0.71 -14.49 4.49
CA PHE A 63 0.01 -14.10 5.71
C PHE A 63 1.25 -13.25 5.39
N ILE A 64 2.08 -13.66 4.43
CA ILE A 64 3.27 -12.92 3.99
C ILE A 64 2.89 -11.53 3.49
N LEU A 65 1.88 -11.43 2.62
CA LEU A 65 1.45 -10.13 2.09
C LEU A 65 0.81 -9.26 3.17
N LYS A 66 -0.02 -9.84 4.05
CA LYS A 66 -0.60 -9.12 5.19
C LYS A 66 0.50 -8.55 6.09
N ASN A 67 1.53 -9.33 6.41
CA ASN A 67 2.66 -8.87 7.23
C ASN A 67 3.54 -7.84 6.52
N ARG A 68 3.70 -7.95 5.20
CA ARG A 68 4.48 -6.97 4.42
C ARG A 68 3.88 -5.57 4.48
N PHE A 69 2.55 -5.46 4.60
CA PHE A 69 1.84 -4.17 4.68
C PHE A 69 1.32 -3.83 6.09
N ALA A 70 1.45 -4.72 7.07
CA ALA A 70 1.03 -4.49 8.45
C ALA A 70 1.68 -3.24 9.05
N ASN A 71 2.91 -2.94 8.63
CA ASN A 71 3.68 -1.81 9.12
C ASN A 71 3.58 -0.58 8.19
N SER A 72 2.50 -0.44 7.41
CA SER A 72 2.31 0.69 6.50
C SER A 72 0.89 1.24 6.50
N MET A 73 0.77 2.57 6.42
CA MET A 73 -0.48 3.31 6.24
C MET A 73 -0.37 4.11 4.95
N VAL A 74 -1.38 4.00 4.10
CA VAL A 74 -1.37 4.56 2.75
C VAL A 74 -2.56 5.49 2.55
N ARG A 75 -2.31 6.70 2.07
CA ARG A 75 -3.29 7.73 1.70
C ARG A 75 -3.07 8.10 0.23
N ILE A 76 -4.15 8.28 -0.55
CA ILE A 76 -4.06 8.88 -1.90
C ILE A 76 -4.88 10.14 -1.89
N LEU A 77 -4.22 11.25 -2.21
CA LEU A 77 -4.74 12.60 -2.28
C LEU A 77 -5.05 12.91 -3.75
N LYS A 78 -6.25 13.42 -4.04
CA LYS A 78 -6.69 13.74 -5.42
C LYS A 78 -6.18 15.12 -5.86
N PHE A 79 -4.87 15.32 -5.78
CA PHE A 79 -4.21 16.59 -6.02
C PHE A 79 -2.88 16.38 -6.73
N ASP A 80 -2.44 17.42 -7.44
CA ASP A 80 -1.18 17.44 -8.14
C ASP A 80 0.02 17.32 -7.19
N TYR A 81 0.96 16.45 -7.58
CA TYR A 81 2.16 16.12 -6.82
C TYR A 81 3.10 17.31 -6.61
N LYS A 82 3.29 18.16 -7.63
CA LYS A 82 4.17 19.34 -7.55
C LYS A 82 3.60 20.38 -6.60
N GLU A 83 2.27 20.51 -6.64
CA GLU A 83 1.52 21.40 -5.77
C GLU A 83 1.59 20.98 -4.32
N ILE A 84 1.37 19.70 -4.03
CA ILE A 84 1.44 19.14 -2.68
C ILE A 84 2.87 19.09 -2.14
N GLU A 85 3.88 18.91 -3.00
CA GLU A 85 5.29 18.93 -2.58
C GLU A 85 5.62 20.22 -1.82
N ARG A 86 5.19 21.38 -2.35
CA ARG A 86 5.49 22.68 -1.76
C ARG A 86 4.89 22.80 -0.36
N ASP A 87 3.67 22.32 -0.18
CA ASP A 87 2.96 22.39 1.09
C ASP A 87 3.59 21.45 2.11
N PHE A 88 3.87 20.21 1.72
CA PHE A 88 4.56 19.27 2.61
C PHE A 88 5.95 19.75 3.01
N ARG A 89 6.70 20.35 2.09
CA ARG A 89 7.98 20.98 2.44
C ARG A 89 7.83 22.11 3.43
N THR A 90 6.70 22.81 3.45
CA THR A 90 6.44 23.92 4.35
C THR A 90 5.98 23.43 5.71
N VAL A 91 4.98 22.53 5.74
CA VAL A 91 4.39 21.96 6.96
C VAL A 91 5.41 21.12 7.73
N PHE A 92 6.19 20.29 7.02
CA PHE A 92 7.19 19.42 7.64
C PHE A 92 8.59 20.03 7.66
N LYS A 93 8.71 21.36 7.49
CA LYS A 93 9.97 22.08 7.61
C LYS A 93 10.41 22.15 9.08
N ASN A 94 11.07 21.11 9.56
CA ASN A 94 11.63 21.06 10.90
C ASN A 94 13.09 20.61 10.85
N LYS A 95 13.97 21.28 11.62
CA LYS A 95 15.40 20.92 11.73
C LYS A 95 15.66 19.48 12.16
N TYR A 96 14.65 18.82 12.75
CA TYR A 96 14.76 17.45 13.22
C TYR A 96 14.20 16.39 12.24
N ILE A 97 13.45 16.79 11.21
CA ILE A 97 12.91 15.86 10.20
C ILE A 97 13.92 15.75 9.06
N ARG A 98 14.36 14.52 8.75
CA ARG A 98 15.30 14.29 7.64
C ARG A 98 14.54 14.15 6.33
N PHE A 99 14.95 14.91 5.33
CA PHE A 99 14.37 14.90 4.00
C PHE A 99 15.32 14.26 3.00
N TYR A 100 14.83 13.29 2.23
CA TYR A 100 15.56 12.62 1.16
C TYR A 100 14.75 12.71 -0.14
N ARG A 101 15.39 13.22 -1.19
CA ARG A 101 14.91 13.16 -2.57
C ARG A 101 16.03 12.55 -3.40
N LYS A 102 15.77 11.42 -4.06
CA LYS A 102 16.64 10.94 -5.12
C LYS A 102 16.12 11.52 -6.43
N SER A 103 17.00 11.96 -7.33
CA SER A 103 16.60 12.48 -8.65
C SER A 103 16.01 11.40 -9.57
N GLU A 104 16.27 10.13 -9.26
CA GLU A 104 15.86 8.96 -10.04
C GLU A 104 14.42 8.49 -9.73
N ASP A 105 13.95 8.75 -8.51
CA ASP A 105 12.59 8.45 -8.09
C ASP A 105 11.85 9.78 -7.96
N ASP A 106 10.71 9.95 -8.63
CA ASP A 106 9.77 11.04 -8.34
C ASP A 106 9.11 10.81 -6.97
N ALA A 107 9.90 10.68 -5.91
CA ALA A 107 9.42 10.39 -4.57
C ALA A 107 10.20 11.17 -3.51
N TYR A 108 9.47 11.72 -2.55
CA TYR A 108 10.02 12.34 -1.34
C TYR A 108 9.94 11.38 -0.18
N ARG A 109 11.03 11.25 0.58
CA ARG A 109 11.07 10.50 1.84
C ARG A 109 11.37 11.44 3.00
N TYR A 110 10.49 11.45 4.00
CA TYR A 110 10.68 12.12 5.27
C TYR A 110 10.91 11.08 6.37
N GLU A 111 11.92 11.28 7.21
CA GLU A 111 12.16 10.45 8.39
C GLU A 111 11.95 11.27 9.66
N PHE A 112 11.11 10.76 10.55
CA PHE A 112 10.77 11.42 11.80
C PHE A 112 11.66 10.90 12.95
N PRO A 113 12.35 11.80 13.65
CA PRO A 113 13.26 11.45 14.74
C PRO A 113 12.48 10.84 15.91
N GLY A 114 13.06 9.86 16.60
CA GLY A 114 12.46 9.27 17.82
C GLY A 114 11.26 8.34 17.60
N HIS A 115 10.65 8.32 16.40
CA HIS A 115 9.43 7.55 16.13
C HIS A 115 9.62 6.40 15.14
N SER A 116 10.82 6.21 14.57
CA SER A 116 11.12 5.18 13.56
C SER A 116 10.05 5.11 12.48
N LEU A 117 9.51 6.26 12.06
CA LEU A 117 8.46 6.38 11.05
C LEU A 117 9.05 7.06 9.83
N SER A 118 8.70 6.57 8.65
CA SER A 118 9.06 7.23 7.39
C SER A 118 7.82 7.49 6.56
N MET A 119 7.77 8.67 5.94
CA MET A 119 6.71 9.03 5.01
C MET A 119 7.28 9.11 3.60
N THR A 120 6.66 8.44 2.65
CA THR A 120 6.97 8.53 1.23
C THR A 120 5.82 9.22 0.50
N VAL A 121 6.13 10.27 -0.27
CA VAL A 121 5.16 10.99 -1.11
C VAL A 121 5.59 10.82 -2.57
N GLN A 122 4.72 10.34 -3.43
CA GLN A 122 5.04 10.05 -4.84
C GLN A 122 3.83 10.34 -5.74
N PRO A 123 4.03 10.66 -7.04
CA PRO A 123 2.93 10.82 -7.98
C PRO A 123 2.20 9.50 -8.14
N TYR A 124 0.89 9.61 -8.34
CA TYR A 124 0.02 8.47 -8.48
C TYR A 124 -1.06 8.76 -9.51
N TRP A 125 -1.33 7.77 -10.35
CA TRP A 125 -2.37 7.86 -11.37
C TRP A 125 -3.52 6.94 -10.97
N LEU A 126 -4.73 7.50 -10.90
CA LEU A 126 -5.95 6.72 -10.75
C LEU A 126 -6.31 6.13 -12.13
N SER A 127 -6.26 4.80 -12.30
CA SER A 127 -6.73 4.12 -13.53
C SER A 127 -8.26 4.10 -13.58
N SER A 128 -8.94 3.97 -14.73
CA SER A 128 -8.57 4.12 -16.15
C SER A 128 -9.77 4.52 -17.03
N ASP A 129 -10.89 4.97 -16.44
CA ASP A 129 -12.16 5.02 -17.19
C ASP A 129 -12.72 6.41 -17.45
N MET A 130 -12.15 7.49 -16.89
CA MET A 130 -12.45 8.86 -17.34
C MET A 130 -11.53 9.85 -16.64
N THR A 131 -10.77 10.60 -17.44
CA THR A 131 -9.83 11.68 -17.05
C THR A 131 -8.72 11.26 -16.09
N LEU A 132 -7.47 11.31 -16.58
CA LEU A 132 -6.24 11.22 -15.76
C LEU A 132 -6.23 12.38 -14.76
N GLN A 133 -6.88 12.21 -13.61
CA GLN A 133 -6.81 13.18 -12.54
C GLN A 133 -5.46 13.01 -11.85
N PRO A 134 -4.65 14.09 -11.74
CA PRO A 134 -3.40 14.02 -11.02
C PRO A 134 -3.68 13.68 -9.55
N ALA A 135 -2.97 12.68 -9.04
CA ALA A 135 -3.09 12.27 -7.65
C ALA A 135 -1.70 12.05 -7.04
N THR A 136 -1.66 12.11 -5.71
CA THR A 136 -0.45 11.95 -4.92
C THR A 136 -0.65 10.83 -3.92
N LEU A 137 0.25 9.84 -3.92
CA LEU A 137 0.26 8.74 -2.96
C LEU A 137 1.20 9.11 -1.82
N VAL A 138 0.66 9.10 -0.60
CA VAL A 138 1.40 9.25 0.64
C VAL A 138 1.40 7.92 1.38
N THR A 139 2.58 7.41 1.72
CA THR A 139 2.76 6.15 2.44
C THR A 139 3.58 6.36 3.69
N LEU A 140 2.99 6.15 4.86
CA LEU A 140 3.69 6.03 6.13
C LEU A 140 4.15 4.57 6.31
N ARG A 141 5.43 4.35 6.61
CA ARG A 141 6.06 3.04 6.76
C ARG A 141 6.72 2.90 8.11
N VAL A 142 6.93 1.65 8.50
CA VAL A 142 7.53 1.24 9.78
C VAL A 142 6.58 1.52 10.96
N LEU A 143 5.28 1.35 10.71
CA LEU A 143 4.27 1.42 11.78
C LEU A 143 4.45 0.28 12.76
N ASN A 144 4.39 0.63 14.04
CA ASN A 144 4.41 -0.27 15.17
C ASN A 144 3.55 0.34 16.29
N ALA A 145 3.28 -0.43 17.34
CA ALA A 145 2.43 0.02 18.45
C ALA A 145 2.94 1.31 19.13
N LYS A 146 4.25 1.60 19.08
CA LYS A 146 4.83 2.79 19.71
C LYS A 146 4.64 4.07 18.90
N ASN A 147 4.42 3.97 17.58
CA ASN A 147 4.30 5.12 16.69
C ASN A 147 2.95 5.23 15.97
N THR A 148 1.98 4.36 16.28
CA THR A 148 0.65 4.35 15.65
C THR A 148 -0.09 5.66 15.89
N ALA A 149 -0.17 6.14 17.14
CA ALA A 149 -0.84 7.40 17.47
C ALA A 149 -0.19 8.62 16.77
N PHE A 150 1.15 8.63 16.66
CA PHE A 150 1.87 9.67 15.94
C PHE A 150 1.60 9.61 14.43
N ALA A 151 1.53 8.41 13.86
CA ALA A 151 1.21 8.23 12.45
C ALA A 151 -0.24 8.61 12.12
N GLU A 152 -1.19 8.34 13.01
CA GLU A 152 -2.58 8.79 12.88
C GLU A 152 -2.66 10.31 12.92
N MET A 153 -2.01 10.96 13.90
CA MET A 153 -1.94 12.42 13.98
C MET A 153 -1.32 13.05 12.71
N LEU A 154 -0.25 12.45 12.16
CA LEU A 154 0.33 12.89 10.90
C LEU A 154 -0.64 12.72 9.73
N ALA A 155 -1.36 11.61 9.67
CA ALA A 155 -2.34 11.37 8.63
C ALA A 155 -3.50 12.38 8.70
N ASP A 156 -3.97 12.70 9.91
CA ASP A 156 -5.03 13.69 10.13
C ASP A 156 -4.57 15.11 9.74
N SER A 157 -3.33 15.48 10.09
CA SER A 157 -2.75 16.76 9.66
C SER A 157 -2.64 16.89 8.13
N ILE A 158 -2.39 15.78 7.43
CA ILE A 158 -2.36 15.75 5.97
C ILE A 158 -3.76 15.93 5.39
N ASP A 159 -4.77 15.27 5.99
CA ASP A 159 -6.16 15.40 5.56
C ASP A 159 -6.66 16.85 5.80
N GLU A 160 -6.34 17.47 6.94
CA GLU A 160 -6.66 18.87 7.22
C GLU A 160 -6.02 19.84 6.22
N MET A 161 -4.73 19.64 5.89
CA MET A 161 -4.01 20.45 4.90
C MET A 161 -4.69 20.38 3.53
N VAL A 162 -5.12 19.17 3.15
CA VAL A 162 -5.83 18.93 1.89
C VAL A 162 -7.20 19.62 1.88
N ASP A 163 -7.95 19.54 2.98
CA ASP A 163 -9.27 20.17 3.10
C ASP A 163 -9.18 21.70 3.09
N GLN A 164 -8.19 22.28 3.78
CA GLN A 164 -7.92 23.72 3.74
C GLN A 164 -7.69 24.18 2.29
N ARG A 165 -6.89 23.45 1.54
CA ARG A 165 -6.59 23.78 0.14
C ARG A 165 -7.81 23.66 -0.78
N ALA A 166 -8.61 22.60 -0.60
CA ALA A 166 -9.84 22.41 -1.35
C ALA A 166 -10.84 23.56 -1.12
N ASN A 167 -10.85 24.14 0.08
CA ASN A 167 -11.71 25.27 0.43
C ASN A 167 -11.13 26.60 -0.06
N SER A 168 -9.80 26.80 -0.01
CA SER A 168 -9.14 28.00 -0.55
C SER A 168 -9.25 28.12 -2.07
N GLN A 169 -9.44 27.03 -2.81
CA GLN A 169 -9.67 27.04 -4.26
C GLN A 169 -11.12 27.35 -4.67
N LYS A 170 -12.06 27.31 -3.71
CA LYS A 170 -13.50 27.59 -3.95
C LYS A 170 -13.91 29.01 -3.54
N ALA A 171 -13.06 29.70 -2.78
CA ALA A 171 -13.23 31.10 -2.39
C ALA A 171 -12.58 32.01 -3.44
#